data_AF-A0A7H8SJW9-F1
#
_entry.id   AF-A0A7H8SJW9-F1
#
_cell.length_a   1.000
_cell.length_b   1.000
_cell.length_c   1.000
_cell.angle_alpha   90.00
_cell.angle_beta   90.00
_cell.angle_gamma   90.00
#
_symmetry.space_group_name_H-M   'P 1'
#
loop_
_entity.id
_entity.type
_entity.pdbx_description
1 polymer ?
#
loop_
_entity_poly.entity_id
_entity_poly.type
_entity_poly.pdbx_seq_one_letter_code
_entity_poly.pdbx_strand_id
1 'polypeptide(L)'
;MSLLAQYFAQQQFCVLVEYLSSHQAQWPVKTQFAGFPAAMTLADRVHADDDEAPLQVAKQYPQEIEKVIHFSGKARDIQDFEQFLQDAKTQGQKNLLLLTGDKLKQHHYSHDLKPRTRYLESVNAVMEAKRQGGFHIGVAFNPFKYAEAEKEAQYLKLHKKMKAGADYVITQLGYDMTALQDAHAFLVQHQYAQKILACVMPLTLARAKFMLKHKVAGIVITPHMLQVLQQEKEQGLSDRVYVRCALQILMCRHLGFAGVHLSACNQPEEQSLLERYIEEYRHLSFAECEQLWNTLWQVQTGTEFHPKLTYYSRPATSSQIIKYQHLHLMHDALFESKLAKGVGRFIFNFNVWDHSRAKQALLKTEHLSKHAVVGCESCGQCRLGETLYICPETCPKGLANGPCGGTSLDRCEFGDRECIHSVKARLAKAVGQTKILKEKLIPTVSIAVRGTSSWKNWYVEAAG
;
A
#
# COMPACT_ATOMS: atom_id res chain seq x y z
N MET A 1 15.56 17.61 11.54
CA MET A 1 15.65 16.21 11.08
C MET A 1 15.19 15.30 12.22
N SER A 2 14.42 14.25 11.95
CA SER A 2 14.05 13.24 12.98
C SER A 2 15.23 12.31 13.28
N LEU A 3 15.19 11.60 14.42
CA LEU A 3 16.18 10.56 14.75
C LEU A 3 16.14 9.43 13.73
N LEU A 4 14.97 9.03 13.24
CA LEU A 4 14.86 8.03 12.19
C LEU A 4 15.60 8.45 10.90
N ALA A 5 15.43 9.70 10.47
CA ALA A 5 16.16 10.23 9.33
C ALA A 5 17.68 10.29 9.58
N GLN A 6 18.12 10.53 10.83
CA GLN A 6 19.54 10.45 11.21
C GLN A 6 20.07 9.02 11.10
N TYR A 7 19.32 8.01 11.57
CA TYR A 7 19.72 6.60 11.45
C TYR A 7 19.96 6.23 9.98
N PHE A 8 19.05 6.63 9.09
CA PHE A 8 19.20 6.39 7.66
C PHE A 8 20.38 7.14 7.03
N ALA A 9 20.63 8.39 7.42
CA ALA A 9 21.75 9.19 6.94
C ALA A 9 23.10 8.58 7.37
N GLN A 10 23.16 8.02 8.58
CA GLN A 10 24.36 7.37 9.14
C GLN A 10 24.49 5.90 8.74
N GLN A 11 23.58 5.39 7.88
CA GLN A 11 23.53 3.98 7.47
C GLN A 11 23.44 3.00 8.65
N GLN A 12 22.79 3.41 9.74
CA GLN A 12 22.54 2.56 10.90
C GLN A 12 21.34 1.66 10.64
N PHE A 13 21.53 0.36 10.88
CA PHE A 13 20.42 -0.60 10.86
C PHE A 13 19.52 -0.37 12.08
N CYS A 14 18.24 -0.06 11.88
CA CYS A 14 17.30 0.26 12.97
C CYS A 14 16.12 -0.71 13.07
N VAL A 15 15.46 -0.74 14.24
CA VAL A 15 14.26 -1.56 14.50
C VAL A 15 13.07 -0.65 14.81
N LEU A 16 12.04 -0.67 13.96
CA LEU A 16 10.77 -0.02 14.24
C LEU A 16 9.85 -1.03 14.93
N VAL A 17 9.53 -0.82 16.21
CA VAL A 17 8.71 -1.75 16.99
C VAL A 17 7.25 -1.30 16.94
N GLU A 18 6.37 -2.14 16.37
CA GLU A 18 4.96 -1.81 16.16
C GLU A 18 4.10 -2.07 17.40
N TYR A 19 3.32 -1.04 17.75
CA TYR A 19 2.31 -1.07 18.79
C TYR A 19 0.93 -0.77 18.18
N LEU A 20 -0.08 -1.49 18.67
CA LEU A 20 -1.46 -1.30 18.25
C LEU A 20 -2.14 -0.24 19.11
N SER A 21 -2.86 0.67 18.45
CA SER A 21 -3.62 1.73 19.14
C SER A 21 -4.77 1.18 20.00
N SER A 22 -5.20 -0.06 19.78
CA SER A 22 -6.24 -0.73 20.57
C SER A 22 -5.75 -1.33 21.90
N HIS A 23 -4.43 -1.38 22.13
CA HIS A 23 -3.87 -1.93 23.36
C HIS A 23 -3.83 -0.85 24.44
N GLN A 24 -4.59 -1.06 25.52
CA GLN A 24 -4.66 -0.12 26.66
C GLN A 24 -3.43 -0.14 27.56
N ALA A 25 -2.63 -1.21 27.53
CA ALA A 25 -1.41 -1.30 28.32
C ALA A 25 -0.31 -0.43 27.68
N GLN A 26 0.19 0.55 28.44
CA GLN A 26 1.40 1.28 28.08
C GLN A 26 2.60 0.38 28.31
N TRP A 27 3.18 -0.11 27.21
CA TRP A 27 4.39 -0.92 27.28
C TRP A 27 5.62 -0.01 27.37
N PRO A 28 6.66 -0.40 28.12
CA PRO A 28 7.93 0.30 28.05
C PRO A 28 8.44 0.27 26.60
N VAL A 29 8.78 1.44 26.07
CA VAL A 29 9.30 1.60 24.72
C VAL A 29 10.82 1.58 24.77
N LYS A 30 11.43 0.69 24.00
CA LYS A 30 12.89 0.62 23.90
C LYS A 30 13.40 1.62 22.86
N THR A 31 14.51 2.29 23.19
CA THR A 31 15.28 3.13 22.25
C THR A 31 16.42 2.37 21.58
N GLN A 32 16.70 1.14 22.04
CA GLN A 32 17.61 0.18 21.41
C GLN A 32 17.01 -1.24 21.43
N PHE A 33 17.31 -2.03 20.41
CA PHE A 33 16.88 -3.41 20.28
C PHE A 33 18.06 -4.26 19.80
N ALA A 34 18.59 -5.12 20.66
CA ALA A 34 19.81 -5.88 20.41
C ALA A 34 20.96 -4.96 19.90
N GLY A 35 21.18 -3.83 20.57
CA GLY A 35 22.21 -2.84 20.21
C GLY A 35 21.92 -2.02 18.94
N PHE A 36 20.83 -2.28 18.21
CA PHE A 36 20.38 -1.44 17.11
C PHE A 36 19.53 -0.27 17.63
N PRO A 37 19.61 0.94 17.04
CA PRO A 37 18.66 2.01 17.35
C PRO A 37 17.23 1.55 17.10
N ALA A 38 16.32 1.88 18.02
CA ALA A 38 14.92 1.52 17.93
C ALA A 38 14.01 2.75 17.99
N ALA A 39 12.89 2.67 17.29
CA ALA A 39 11.84 3.68 17.34
C ALA A 39 10.46 3.03 17.45
N MET A 40 9.54 3.75 18.07
CA MET A 40 8.16 3.32 18.22
C MET A 40 7.42 3.53 16.90
N THR A 41 6.54 2.60 16.54
CA THR A 41 5.56 2.84 15.49
C THR A 41 4.15 2.50 15.95
N LEU A 42 3.19 3.37 15.61
CA LEU A 42 1.81 3.32 16.09
C LEU A 42 0.86 3.05 14.93
N ALA A 43 0.22 1.89 14.96
CA ALA A 43 -0.63 1.42 13.87
C ALA A 43 -2.05 2.02 13.90
N ASP A 44 -2.63 2.21 12.72
CA ASP A 44 -3.93 2.87 12.53
C ASP A 44 -4.99 1.86 12.04
N ARG A 45 -6.06 1.67 12.83
CA ARG A 45 -7.25 0.85 12.49
C ARG A 45 -6.89 -0.55 12.01
N VAL A 46 -6.27 -1.32 12.91
CA VAL A 46 -5.83 -2.71 12.65
C VAL A 46 -6.87 -3.70 13.16
N HIS A 47 -7.37 -3.52 14.38
CA HIS A 47 -8.31 -4.44 15.01
C HIS A 47 -9.76 -4.11 14.65
N ALA A 48 -10.17 -2.87 14.84
CA ALA A 48 -11.50 -2.37 14.51
C ALA A 48 -11.44 -1.16 13.57
N ASP A 49 -12.58 -0.86 12.95
CA ASP A 49 -12.72 0.26 12.01
C ASP A 49 -12.63 1.62 12.75
N ASP A 50 -12.87 1.61 14.06
CA ASP A 50 -12.95 2.71 15.01
C ASP A 50 -11.87 2.66 16.11
N ASP A 51 -10.78 1.90 15.91
CA ASP A 51 -9.61 1.94 16.80
C ASP A 51 -9.20 3.41 17.04
N GLU A 52 -8.74 3.71 18.26
CA GLU A 52 -8.25 5.03 18.63
C GLU A 52 -7.19 5.51 17.63
N ALA A 53 -7.27 6.78 17.21
CA ALA A 53 -6.33 7.31 16.24
C ALA A 53 -4.91 7.30 16.82
N PRO A 54 -3.89 6.86 16.07
CA PRO A 54 -2.53 6.71 16.59
C PRO A 54 -1.93 8.02 17.07
N LEU A 55 -2.41 9.16 16.54
CA LEU A 55 -2.00 10.48 17.00
C LEU A 55 -2.52 10.82 18.40
N GLN A 56 -3.68 10.29 18.81
CA GLN A 56 -4.15 10.44 20.19
C GLN A 56 -3.37 9.52 21.14
N VAL A 57 -3.15 8.27 20.74
CA VAL A 57 -2.32 7.32 21.50
C VAL A 57 -0.89 7.83 21.67
N ALA A 58 -0.33 8.51 20.66
CA ALA A 58 1.01 9.09 20.73
C ALA A 58 1.21 10.08 21.89
N LYS A 59 0.16 10.81 22.31
CA LYS A 59 0.20 11.75 23.43
C LYS A 59 0.40 11.06 24.79
N GLN A 60 0.08 9.77 24.85
CA GLN A 60 0.21 8.97 26.06
C GLN A 60 1.66 8.55 26.32
N TYR A 61 2.56 8.73 25.35
CA TYR A 61 3.98 8.39 25.45
C TYR A 61 4.84 9.66 25.53
N PRO A 62 5.98 9.63 26.26
CA PRO A 62 6.90 10.77 26.36
C PRO A 62 7.31 11.36 25.00
N GLN A 63 7.45 12.68 24.91
CA GLN A 63 7.70 13.39 23.64
C GLN A 63 9.06 13.04 23.00
N GLU A 64 10.05 12.71 23.83
CA GLU A 64 11.41 12.34 23.43
C GLU A 64 11.50 10.99 22.71
N ILE A 65 10.50 10.12 22.86
CA ILE A 65 10.44 8.86 22.12
C ILE A 65 10.15 9.19 20.66
N GLU A 66 11.06 8.78 19.76
CA GLU A 66 10.84 8.90 18.33
C GLU A 66 9.69 7.98 17.90
N LYS A 67 8.72 8.55 17.19
CA LYS A 67 7.49 7.87 16.77
C LYS A 67 7.33 7.93 15.25
N VAL A 68 6.89 6.82 14.68
CA VAL A 68 6.34 6.74 13.33
C VAL A 68 4.83 6.59 13.46
N ILE A 69 4.09 7.59 13.01
CA ILE A 69 2.61 7.59 13.11
C ILE A 69 2.04 7.04 11.81
N HIS A 70 1.30 5.92 11.89
CA HIS A 70 0.61 5.40 10.71
C HIS A 70 -0.60 6.28 10.38
N PHE A 71 -0.87 6.47 9.09
CA PHE A 71 -2.13 7.01 8.61
C PHE A 71 -2.70 6.08 7.55
N SER A 72 -3.87 5.52 7.85
CA SER A 72 -4.66 4.68 6.96
C SER A 72 -5.73 5.50 6.27
N GLY A 73 -5.80 5.43 4.94
CA GLY A 73 -6.84 6.07 4.13
C GLY A 73 -8.23 5.44 4.27
N LYS A 74 -8.40 4.38 5.10
CA LYS A 74 -9.68 3.70 5.36
C LYS A 74 -10.79 4.70 5.75
N ALA A 75 -11.83 4.85 4.92
CA ALA A 75 -12.96 5.76 5.17
C ALA A 75 -12.51 7.20 5.48
N ARG A 76 -11.46 7.67 4.82
CA ARG A 76 -10.96 9.05 4.93
C ARG A 76 -10.75 9.64 3.54
N ASP A 77 -11.01 10.94 3.40
CA ASP A 77 -10.72 11.73 2.21
C ASP A 77 -9.50 12.65 2.44
N ILE A 78 -9.14 13.44 1.43
CA ILE A 78 -8.01 14.34 1.47
C ILE A 78 -8.11 15.39 2.59
N GLN A 79 -9.31 15.90 2.88
CA GLN A 79 -9.52 16.90 3.94
C GLN A 79 -9.23 16.33 5.33
N ASP A 80 -9.61 15.07 5.60
CA ASP A 80 -9.29 14.39 6.85
C ASP A 80 -7.77 14.26 7.03
N PHE A 81 -7.07 14.02 5.92
CA PHE A 81 -5.61 13.92 5.93
C PHE A 81 -4.92 15.26 6.11
N GLU A 82 -5.42 16.33 5.48
CA GLU A 82 -4.93 17.70 5.69
C GLU A 82 -5.06 18.12 7.16
N GLN A 83 -6.19 17.83 7.80
CA GLN A 83 -6.37 18.07 9.23
C GLN A 83 -5.39 17.24 10.06
N PHE A 84 -5.25 15.95 9.75
CA PHE A 84 -4.28 15.08 10.41
C PHE A 84 -2.84 15.63 10.33
N LEU A 85 -2.42 16.15 9.17
CA LEU A 85 -1.08 16.74 9.02
C LEU A 85 -0.89 17.99 9.89
N GLN A 86 -1.91 18.85 10.00
CA GLN A 86 -1.86 20.02 10.88
C GLN A 86 -1.75 19.61 12.35
N ASP A 87 -2.53 18.63 12.78
CA ASP A 87 -2.52 18.11 14.14
C ASP A 87 -1.18 17.44 14.46
N ALA A 88 -0.64 16.63 13.53
CA ALA A 88 0.64 15.96 13.66
C ALA A 88 1.79 16.98 13.81
N LYS A 89 1.76 18.06 13.02
CA LYS A 89 2.75 19.14 13.11
C LYS A 89 2.67 19.88 14.44
N THR A 90 1.45 20.17 14.90
CA THR A 90 1.20 20.82 16.21
C THR A 90 1.71 19.95 17.37
N GLN A 91 1.63 18.64 17.24
CA GLN A 91 2.15 17.67 18.22
C GLN A 91 3.63 17.33 18.03
N GLY A 92 4.34 18.05 17.15
CA GLY A 92 5.78 17.86 16.92
C GLY A 92 6.16 16.53 16.26
N GLN A 93 5.20 15.81 15.68
CA GLN A 93 5.46 14.54 15.00
C GLN A 93 6.22 14.77 13.70
N LYS A 94 7.23 13.92 13.44
CA LYS A 94 8.14 14.09 12.30
C LYS A 94 8.12 12.95 11.30
N ASN A 95 7.71 11.74 11.69
CA ASN A 95 7.69 10.58 10.79
C ASN A 95 6.28 10.02 10.65
N LEU A 96 5.90 9.77 9.40
CA LEU A 96 4.59 9.24 9.04
C LEU A 96 4.74 7.98 8.19
N LEU A 97 3.90 6.98 8.39
CA LEU A 97 3.74 5.85 7.46
C LEU A 97 2.38 5.96 6.76
N LEU A 98 2.39 6.23 5.45
CA LEU A 98 1.17 6.50 4.69
C LEU A 98 0.65 5.24 3.98
N LEU A 99 -0.57 4.86 4.32
CA LEU A 99 -1.22 3.61 3.91
C LEU A 99 -2.55 3.90 3.22
N THR A 100 -2.88 3.12 2.20
CA THR A 100 -4.27 3.07 1.70
C THR A 100 -5.18 2.34 2.71
N GLY A 101 -4.62 1.34 3.41
CA GLY A 101 -5.33 0.46 4.33
C GLY A 101 -6.12 -0.66 3.66
N ASP A 102 -6.46 -1.68 4.44
CA ASP A 102 -7.23 -2.86 4.03
C ASP A 102 -8.73 -2.59 3.92
N LYS A 103 -9.48 -3.58 3.40
CA LYS A 103 -10.95 -3.58 3.42
C LYS A 103 -11.46 -3.35 4.85
N LEU A 104 -12.41 -2.42 4.99
CA LEU A 104 -13.10 -2.16 6.25
C LEU A 104 -14.12 -3.27 6.50
N LYS A 105 -14.36 -3.60 7.77
CA LYS A 105 -15.38 -4.60 8.13
C LYS A 105 -16.77 -4.08 7.75
N GLN A 106 -17.02 -2.78 7.96
CA GLN A 106 -18.27 -2.09 7.60
C GLN A 106 -18.15 -1.31 6.27
N HIS A 107 -17.70 -1.98 5.20
CA HIS A 107 -17.65 -1.36 3.87
C HIS A 107 -19.05 -1.25 3.24
N HIS A 108 -19.45 -0.05 2.81
CA HIS A 108 -20.66 0.18 2.02
C HIS A 108 -20.33 0.24 0.53
N TYR A 109 -21.13 -0.43 -0.29
CA TYR A 109 -21.04 -0.41 -1.75
C TYR A 109 -21.91 0.72 -2.33
N SER A 110 -21.73 1.03 -3.63
CA SER A 110 -22.46 2.12 -4.30
C SER A 110 -23.98 1.89 -4.42
N HIS A 111 -24.46 0.66 -4.21
CA HIS A 111 -25.88 0.32 -4.29
C HIS A 111 -26.59 0.32 -2.92
N ASP A 112 -25.87 0.66 -1.85
CA ASP A 112 -26.44 0.71 -0.49
C ASP A 112 -27.17 2.05 -0.24
N LEU A 113 -28.05 2.09 0.76
CA LEU A 113 -28.72 3.32 1.21
C LEU A 113 -27.74 4.41 1.72
N LYS A 114 -26.49 4.01 2.01
CA LYS A 114 -25.43 4.88 2.50
C LYS A 114 -24.40 5.13 1.39
N PRO A 115 -23.72 6.30 1.38
CA PRO A 115 -22.64 6.55 0.43
C PRO A 115 -21.56 5.48 0.51
N ARG A 116 -21.09 5.05 -0.67
CA ARG A 116 -19.99 4.10 -0.79
C ARG A 116 -18.77 4.52 0.03
N THR A 117 -18.21 3.59 0.79
CA THR A 117 -16.99 3.79 1.57
C THR A 117 -15.81 4.12 0.65
N ARG A 118 -15.10 5.21 0.94
CA ARG A 118 -13.95 5.69 0.17
C ARG A 118 -12.62 5.49 0.89
N TYR A 119 -11.54 5.52 0.13
CA TYR A 119 -10.20 5.33 0.63
C TYR A 119 -9.27 6.38 0.06
N LEU A 120 -8.57 7.12 0.93
CA LEU A 120 -7.46 7.95 0.48
C LEU A 120 -6.31 7.05 0.02
N GLU A 121 -5.91 7.18 -1.23
CA GLU A 121 -4.82 6.38 -1.77
C GLU A 121 -3.45 6.86 -1.24
N SER A 122 -2.58 5.93 -0.82
CA SER A 122 -1.25 6.26 -0.28
C SER A 122 -0.39 7.12 -1.19
N VAL A 123 -0.47 7.00 -2.52
CA VAL A 123 0.27 7.88 -3.43
C VAL A 123 -0.20 9.33 -3.29
N ASN A 124 -1.51 9.54 -3.16
CA ASN A 124 -2.08 10.87 -2.99
C ASN A 124 -1.78 11.45 -1.60
N ALA A 125 -1.78 10.62 -0.57
CA ALA A 125 -1.33 11.03 0.76
C ALA A 125 0.15 11.49 0.74
N VAL A 126 1.03 10.79 0.01
CA VAL A 126 2.43 11.22 -0.14
C VAL A 126 2.52 12.58 -0.85
N MET A 127 1.79 12.77 -1.95
CA MET A 127 1.77 14.04 -2.68
C MET A 127 1.37 15.20 -1.77
N GLU A 128 0.31 15.04 -0.97
CA GLU A 128 -0.17 16.09 -0.07
C GLU A 128 0.79 16.34 1.10
N ALA A 129 1.33 15.27 1.71
CA ALA A 129 2.31 15.42 2.79
C ALA A 129 3.58 16.13 2.32
N LYS A 130 4.03 15.86 1.09
CA LYS A 130 5.18 16.56 0.50
C LYS A 130 4.89 18.01 0.15
N ARG A 131 3.67 18.33 -0.28
CA ARG A 131 3.23 19.71 -0.52
C ARG A 131 3.26 20.53 0.78
N GLN A 132 2.80 19.96 1.89
CA GLN A 132 2.79 20.60 3.21
C GLN A 132 4.19 20.70 3.84
N GLY A 133 5.05 19.71 3.58
CA GLY A 133 6.43 19.64 4.07
C GLY A 133 6.54 19.37 5.58
N GLY A 134 7.77 19.17 6.06
CA GLY A 134 8.08 19.00 7.48
C GLY A 134 8.04 17.57 8.02
N PHE A 135 7.77 16.58 7.17
CA PHE A 135 7.68 15.17 7.56
C PHE A 135 8.67 14.28 6.79
N HIS A 136 9.15 13.23 7.45
CA HIS A 136 9.83 12.09 6.87
C HIS A 136 8.80 11.00 6.56
N ILE A 137 8.59 10.70 5.28
CA ILE A 137 7.43 9.96 4.77
C ILE A 137 7.81 8.53 4.38
N GLY A 138 7.30 7.58 5.15
CA GLY A 138 7.32 6.15 4.84
C GLY A 138 6.12 5.74 4.00
N VAL A 139 6.31 4.71 3.18
CA VAL A 139 5.23 4.05 2.43
C VAL A 139 5.30 2.53 2.53
N ALA A 140 4.14 1.87 2.53
CA ALA A 140 4.10 0.40 2.45
C ALA A 140 4.30 -0.11 1.01
N PHE A 141 4.96 -1.26 0.85
CA PHE A 141 5.12 -1.97 -0.42
C PHE A 141 4.92 -3.47 -0.23
N ASN A 142 4.14 -4.15 -1.07
CA ASN A 142 3.98 -5.60 -0.95
C ASN A 142 4.76 -6.33 -2.06
N PRO A 143 5.96 -6.90 -1.76
CA PRO A 143 6.71 -7.68 -2.73
C PRO A 143 6.20 -9.12 -2.90
N PHE A 144 5.35 -9.62 -2.01
CA PHE A 144 4.92 -11.02 -1.96
C PHE A 144 3.77 -11.32 -2.94
N LYS A 145 4.00 -10.99 -4.21
CA LYS A 145 3.07 -11.17 -5.33
C LYS A 145 3.65 -12.14 -6.33
N TYR A 146 2.86 -13.16 -6.66
CA TYR A 146 3.34 -14.32 -7.41
C TYR A 146 2.69 -14.44 -8.80
N ALA A 147 1.55 -13.77 -9.02
CA ALA A 147 1.05 -13.56 -10.38
C ALA A 147 1.82 -12.41 -11.03
N GLU A 148 2.25 -12.60 -12.27
CA GLU A 148 3.07 -11.64 -13.03
C GLU A 148 2.47 -10.24 -13.04
N ALA A 149 1.20 -10.11 -13.45
CA ALA A 149 0.52 -8.82 -13.58
C ALA A 149 0.32 -8.12 -12.24
N GLU A 150 -0.03 -8.88 -11.20
CA GLU A 150 -0.12 -8.37 -9.83
C GLU A 150 1.23 -7.86 -9.32
N LYS A 151 2.31 -8.62 -9.53
CA LYS A 151 3.69 -8.24 -9.16
C LYS A 151 4.08 -6.97 -9.89
N GLU A 152 3.98 -6.94 -11.21
CA GLU A 152 4.27 -5.76 -12.03
C GLU A 152 3.47 -4.53 -11.56
N ALA A 153 2.17 -4.68 -11.28
CA ALA A 153 1.33 -3.59 -10.81
C ALA A 153 1.78 -3.01 -9.45
N GLN A 154 2.27 -3.83 -8.51
CA GLN A 154 2.83 -3.34 -7.25
C GLN A 154 4.11 -2.53 -7.47
N TYR A 155 5.02 -3.00 -8.32
CA TYR A 155 6.27 -2.29 -8.64
C TYR A 155 6.03 -0.99 -9.42
N LEU A 156 5.05 -0.97 -10.35
CA LEU A 156 4.60 0.26 -11.01
C LEU A 156 4.06 1.28 -10.01
N LYS A 157 3.29 0.83 -9.00
CA LYS A 157 2.85 1.71 -7.91
C LYS A 157 4.03 2.20 -7.06
N LEU A 158 5.03 1.36 -6.82
CA LEU A 158 6.22 1.73 -6.07
C LEU A 158 6.97 2.87 -6.77
N HIS A 159 7.16 2.80 -8.10
CA HIS A 159 7.70 3.92 -8.88
C HIS A 159 6.93 5.22 -8.63
N LYS A 160 5.59 5.18 -8.62
CA LYS A 160 4.76 6.36 -8.32
C LYS A 160 4.95 6.88 -6.90
N LYS A 161 5.12 5.99 -5.91
CA LYS A 161 5.39 6.39 -4.52
C LYS A 161 6.75 7.09 -4.40
N MET A 162 7.77 6.58 -5.08
CA MET A 162 9.10 7.21 -5.12
C MET A 162 9.02 8.58 -5.82
N LYS A 163 8.34 8.64 -6.96
CA LYS A 163 8.13 9.90 -7.70
C LYS A 163 7.33 10.94 -6.93
N ALA A 164 6.32 10.51 -6.16
CA ALA A 164 5.55 11.39 -5.28
C ALA A 164 6.40 11.95 -4.12
N GLY A 165 7.56 11.34 -3.85
CA GLY A 165 8.55 11.84 -2.92
C GLY A 165 8.71 11.01 -1.65
N ALA A 166 8.21 9.78 -1.54
CA ALA A 166 8.45 8.98 -0.34
C ALA A 166 9.95 8.93 0.02
N ASP A 167 10.25 8.97 1.32
CA ASP A 167 11.61 9.02 1.84
C ASP A 167 12.16 7.61 2.17
N TYR A 168 11.26 6.69 2.55
CA TYR A 168 11.59 5.29 2.80
C TYR A 168 10.41 4.35 2.53
N VAL A 169 10.71 3.07 2.41
CA VAL A 169 9.76 1.99 2.10
C VAL A 169 9.76 0.97 3.25
N ILE A 170 8.58 0.52 3.66
CA ILE A 170 8.41 -0.63 4.55
C ILE A 170 7.70 -1.73 3.75
N THR A 171 8.24 -2.95 3.72
CA THR A 171 7.57 -4.05 3.03
C THR A 171 6.31 -4.49 3.81
N GLN A 172 5.38 -5.17 3.14
CA GLN A 172 4.37 -5.96 3.81
C GLN A 172 5.05 -7.08 4.62
N LEU A 173 4.35 -7.68 5.58
CA LEU A 173 4.81 -8.90 6.23
C LEU A 173 4.87 -10.08 5.25
N GLY A 174 5.99 -10.79 5.23
CA GLY A 174 6.15 -12.04 4.50
C GLY A 174 7.43 -12.79 4.84
N TYR A 175 7.58 -13.98 4.28
CA TYR A 175 8.60 -14.97 4.68
C TYR A 175 9.42 -15.48 3.49
N ASP A 176 9.14 -15.01 2.29
CA ASP A 176 9.93 -15.33 1.10
C ASP A 176 11.13 -14.36 1.02
N MET A 177 12.33 -14.87 1.32
CA MET A 177 13.56 -14.09 1.27
C MET A 177 13.94 -13.68 -0.16
N THR A 178 13.58 -14.47 -1.17
CA THR A 178 13.81 -14.15 -2.58
C THR A 178 12.99 -12.93 -2.98
N ALA A 179 11.72 -12.85 -2.57
CA ALA A 179 10.88 -11.68 -2.82
C ALA A 179 11.41 -10.40 -2.15
N LEU A 180 12.05 -10.52 -0.97
CA LEU A 180 12.71 -9.39 -0.30
C LEU A 180 14.00 -8.97 -1.02
N GLN A 181 14.80 -9.92 -1.49
CA GLN A 181 15.98 -9.66 -2.32
C GLN A 181 15.59 -8.93 -3.62
N ASP A 182 14.56 -9.40 -4.32
CA ASP A 182 14.00 -8.75 -5.52
C ASP A 182 13.61 -7.30 -5.24
N ALA A 183 12.96 -7.05 -4.09
CA ALA A 183 12.51 -5.71 -3.71
C ALA A 183 13.69 -4.75 -3.47
N HIS A 184 14.73 -5.23 -2.80
CA HIS A 184 15.95 -4.46 -2.57
C HIS A 184 16.71 -4.21 -3.88
N ALA A 185 16.91 -5.25 -4.68
CA ALA A 185 17.57 -5.17 -5.98
C ALA A 185 16.85 -4.20 -6.93
N PHE A 186 15.52 -4.16 -6.90
CA PHE A 186 14.74 -3.20 -7.67
C PHE A 186 15.06 -1.74 -7.31
N LEU A 187 15.20 -1.41 -6.02
CA LEU A 187 15.60 -0.06 -5.58
C LEU A 187 17.00 0.28 -6.09
N VAL A 188 17.95 -0.65 -5.99
CA VAL A 188 19.33 -0.48 -6.44
C VAL A 188 19.40 -0.30 -7.96
N GLN A 189 18.75 -1.18 -8.72
CA GLN A 189 18.73 -1.16 -10.19
C GLN A 189 18.12 0.13 -10.74
N HIS A 190 17.11 0.67 -10.07
CA HIS A 190 16.47 1.93 -10.45
C HIS A 190 17.09 3.17 -9.78
N GLN A 191 18.22 3.01 -9.07
CA GLN A 191 18.97 4.10 -8.45
C GLN A 191 18.12 4.94 -7.49
N TYR A 192 17.18 4.30 -6.79
CA TYR A 192 16.41 4.97 -5.75
C TYR A 192 17.26 5.12 -4.49
N ALA A 193 17.41 6.36 -4.01
CA ALA A 193 18.16 6.68 -2.79
C ALA A 193 17.40 6.29 -1.51
N GLN A 194 16.08 6.10 -1.62
CA GLN A 194 15.19 5.76 -0.54
C GLN A 194 15.61 4.46 0.14
N LYS A 195 15.51 4.45 1.47
CA LYS A 195 15.81 3.26 2.28
C LYS A 195 14.63 2.29 2.28
N ILE A 196 14.92 1.00 2.45
CA ILE A 196 13.91 -0.05 2.58
C ILE A 196 14.09 -0.79 3.90
N LEU A 197 12.97 -1.06 4.57
CA LEU A 197 12.87 -1.86 5.79
C LEU A 197 11.96 -3.05 5.52
N ALA A 198 12.33 -4.22 6.06
CA ALA A 198 11.50 -5.42 5.95
C ALA A 198 10.53 -5.49 7.14
N CYS A 199 9.24 -5.71 6.88
CA CYS A 199 8.30 -6.05 7.95
C CYS A 199 8.44 -7.53 8.32
N VAL A 200 8.78 -7.78 9.59
CA VAL A 200 9.07 -9.12 10.13
C VAL A 200 8.21 -9.39 11.36
N MET A 201 7.97 -10.67 11.65
CA MET A 201 7.15 -11.08 12.79
C MET A 201 7.54 -12.48 13.28
N PRO A 202 7.63 -12.71 14.61
CA PRO A 202 7.63 -14.05 15.17
C PRO A 202 6.29 -14.76 14.89
N LEU A 203 6.25 -15.53 13.79
CA LEU A 203 5.04 -16.22 13.32
C LEU A 203 4.74 -17.45 14.16
N THR A 204 3.85 -17.31 15.13
CA THR A 204 3.30 -18.45 15.86
C THR A 204 2.23 -19.18 15.03
N LEU A 205 2.01 -20.47 15.32
CA LEU A 205 0.93 -21.23 14.72
C LEU A 205 -0.45 -20.58 14.93
N ALA A 206 -0.67 -19.98 16.11
CA ALA A 206 -1.92 -19.30 16.41
C ALA A 206 -2.13 -18.08 15.52
N ARG A 207 -1.08 -17.25 15.32
CA ARG A 207 -1.11 -16.11 14.40
C ARG A 207 -1.30 -16.57 12.95
N ALA A 208 -0.59 -17.61 12.50
CA ALA A 208 -0.75 -18.18 11.16
C ALA A 208 -2.20 -18.65 10.90
N LYS A 209 -2.79 -19.41 11.84
CA LYS A 209 -4.19 -19.88 11.75
C LYS A 209 -5.18 -18.70 11.76
N PHE A 210 -4.94 -17.69 12.59
CA PHE A 210 -5.76 -16.47 12.61
C PHE A 210 -5.73 -15.76 11.26
N MET A 211 -4.54 -15.52 10.71
CA MET A 211 -4.35 -14.82 9.44
C MET A 211 -5.08 -15.52 8.28
N LEU A 212 -5.02 -16.85 8.23
CA LEU A 212 -5.73 -17.64 7.23
C LEU A 212 -7.24 -17.65 7.45
N LYS A 213 -7.71 -17.88 8.69
CA LYS A 213 -9.14 -17.90 9.03
C LYS A 213 -9.82 -16.57 8.69
N HIS A 214 -9.16 -15.46 9.00
CA HIS A 214 -9.68 -14.11 8.80
C HIS A 214 -9.26 -13.50 7.45
N LYS A 215 -8.55 -14.25 6.59
CA LYS A 215 -8.08 -13.82 5.27
C LYS A 215 -7.39 -12.44 5.33
N VAL A 216 -6.44 -12.29 6.25
CA VAL A 216 -5.71 -11.03 6.43
C VAL A 216 -5.03 -10.63 5.12
N ALA A 217 -5.27 -9.39 4.71
CA ALA A 217 -4.98 -8.92 3.35
C ALA A 217 -3.48 -8.90 3.05
N GLY A 218 -3.09 -9.51 1.92
CA GLY A 218 -1.75 -9.39 1.36
C GLY A 218 -0.65 -10.19 2.07
N ILE A 219 -0.98 -11.01 3.06
CA ILE A 219 -0.07 -11.94 3.72
C ILE A 219 -0.17 -13.31 3.04
N VAL A 220 0.97 -13.94 2.77
CA VAL A 220 1.04 -15.31 2.26
C VAL A 220 1.53 -16.24 3.35
N ILE A 221 0.67 -17.17 3.75
CA ILE A 221 0.98 -18.30 4.62
C ILE A 221 0.72 -19.56 3.81
N THR A 222 1.77 -20.33 3.50
CA THR A 222 1.63 -21.54 2.69
C THR A 222 1.22 -22.74 3.53
N PRO A 223 0.66 -23.79 2.92
CA PRO A 223 0.40 -25.06 3.61
C PRO A 223 1.65 -25.64 4.28
N HIS A 224 2.81 -25.51 3.62
CA HIS A 224 4.10 -25.95 4.16
C HIS A 224 4.46 -25.24 5.46
N MET A 225 4.38 -23.91 5.50
CA MET A 225 4.65 -23.14 6.71
C MET A 225 3.72 -23.55 7.86
N LEU A 226 2.43 -23.77 7.59
CA LEU A 226 1.50 -24.24 8.61
C LEU A 226 1.88 -25.62 9.16
N GLN A 227 2.30 -26.53 8.30
CA GLN A 227 2.71 -27.87 8.68
C GLN A 227 3.92 -27.83 9.61
N VAL A 228 4.96 -27.07 9.26
CA VAL A 228 6.16 -26.89 10.09
C VAL A 228 5.79 -26.33 11.46
N LEU A 229 4.98 -25.25 11.49
CA LEU A 229 4.55 -24.63 12.74
C LEU A 229 3.68 -25.56 13.61
N GLN A 230 2.90 -26.44 13.00
CA GLN A 230 2.08 -27.43 13.70
C GLN A 230 2.95 -28.51 14.33
N GLN A 231 3.89 -29.06 13.56
CA GLN A 231 4.84 -30.07 14.05
C GLN A 231 5.70 -29.56 15.21
N GLU A 232 6.21 -28.33 15.10
CA GLU A 232 7.02 -27.73 16.17
C GLU A 232 6.21 -27.52 17.45
N LYS A 233 4.94 -27.13 17.32
CA LYS A 233 4.06 -26.99 18.48
C LYS A 233 3.82 -28.34 19.17
N GLU A 234 3.65 -29.41 18.41
CA GLU A 234 3.49 -30.77 18.94
C GLU A 234 4.76 -31.29 19.63
N GLN A 235 5.93 -30.85 19.17
CA GLN A 235 7.23 -31.19 19.76
C GLN A 235 7.65 -30.27 20.92
N GLY A 236 6.85 -29.25 21.26
CA GLY A 236 7.17 -28.29 22.33
C GLY A 236 8.25 -27.27 21.97
N LEU A 237 8.56 -27.08 20.68
CA LEU A 237 9.62 -26.21 20.17
C LEU A 237 9.12 -24.78 19.93
N SER A 238 8.67 -24.13 21.01
CA SER A 238 7.98 -22.83 20.96
C SER A 238 8.90 -21.64 20.67
N ASP A 239 10.20 -21.80 20.86
CA ASP A 239 11.22 -20.77 20.69
C ASP A 239 11.65 -20.57 19.24
N ARG A 240 11.51 -21.59 18.38
CA ARG A 240 11.90 -21.56 16.96
C ARG A 240 11.27 -20.42 16.16
N VAL A 241 10.12 -19.90 16.57
CA VAL A 241 9.50 -18.72 15.94
C VAL A 241 10.35 -17.46 16.12
N TYR A 242 11.05 -17.32 17.25
CA TYR A 242 11.96 -16.21 17.54
C TYR A 242 13.31 -16.42 16.89
N VAL A 243 13.81 -17.66 16.85
CA VAL A 243 15.01 -18.02 16.09
C VAL A 243 14.84 -17.63 14.62
N ARG A 244 13.74 -18.05 13.98
CA ARG A 244 13.45 -17.66 12.59
C ARG A 244 13.36 -16.15 12.43
N CYS A 245 12.67 -15.45 13.32
CA CYS A 245 12.56 -13.99 13.24
C CYS A 245 13.93 -13.31 13.36
N ALA A 246 14.80 -13.76 14.28
CA ALA A 246 16.17 -13.26 14.42
C ALA A 246 16.99 -13.49 13.13
N LEU A 247 16.91 -14.69 12.55
CA LEU A 247 17.60 -15.00 11.28
C LEU A 247 17.08 -14.11 10.14
N GLN A 248 15.77 -13.88 10.05
CA GLN A 248 15.20 -12.99 9.03
C GLN A 248 15.74 -11.55 9.18
N ILE A 249 15.82 -11.04 10.42
CA ILE A 249 16.38 -9.71 10.72
C ILE A 249 17.84 -9.63 10.27
N LEU A 250 18.66 -10.63 10.63
CA LEU A 250 20.08 -10.69 10.27
C LEU A 250 20.31 -10.84 8.76
N MET A 251 19.51 -11.67 8.09
CA MET A 251 19.54 -11.78 6.62
C MET A 251 19.18 -10.45 5.96
N CYS A 252 18.14 -9.73 6.44
CA CYS A 252 17.80 -8.41 5.91
C CYS A 252 18.95 -7.40 6.12
N ARG A 253 19.65 -7.46 7.25
CA ARG A 253 20.84 -6.63 7.50
C ARG A 253 21.96 -6.93 6.51
N HIS A 254 22.27 -8.21 6.28
CA HIS A 254 23.27 -8.64 5.29
C HIS A 254 22.91 -8.23 3.86
N LEU A 255 21.62 -8.24 3.51
CA LEU A 255 21.12 -7.78 2.21
C LEU A 255 21.14 -6.25 2.05
N GLY A 256 21.50 -5.49 3.08
CA GLY A 256 21.58 -4.03 3.01
C GLY A 256 20.23 -3.32 3.15
N PHE A 257 19.25 -3.96 3.80
CA PHE A 257 18.08 -3.22 4.30
C PHE A 257 18.53 -2.22 5.38
N ALA A 258 17.86 -1.08 5.47
CA ALA A 258 18.17 -0.07 6.48
C ALA A 258 17.64 -0.43 7.88
N GLY A 259 16.86 -1.50 7.98
CA GLY A 259 16.24 -1.90 9.23
C GLY A 259 15.09 -2.87 9.03
N VAL A 260 14.36 -3.11 10.11
CA VAL A 260 13.13 -3.90 10.12
C VAL A 260 12.00 -3.16 10.80
N HIS A 261 10.79 -3.47 10.38
CA HIS A 261 9.55 -3.11 11.06
C HIS A 261 9.02 -4.36 11.76
N LEU A 262 9.21 -4.45 13.06
CA LEU A 262 8.88 -5.60 13.88
C LEU A 262 7.41 -5.54 14.32
N SER A 263 6.58 -6.40 13.73
CA SER A 263 5.16 -6.51 14.05
C SER A 263 4.90 -7.62 15.07
N ALA A 264 3.83 -7.47 15.85
CA ALA A 264 3.32 -8.44 16.82
C ALA A 264 4.38 -9.03 17.78
N CYS A 265 5.31 -8.17 18.24
CA CYS A 265 6.32 -8.48 19.25
C CYS A 265 6.44 -7.28 20.22
N ASN A 266 5.32 -6.92 20.85
CA ASN A 266 5.21 -5.75 21.72
C ASN A 266 5.41 -6.08 23.20
N GLN A 267 5.37 -7.36 23.59
CA GLN A 267 5.56 -7.79 24.96
C GLN A 267 7.06 -7.76 25.34
N PRO A 268 7.46 -7.18 26.49
CA PRO A 268 8.86 -7.08 26.90
C PRO A 268 9.61 -8.42 26.95
N GLU A 269 8.93 -9.50 27.34
CA GLU A 269 9.50 -10.86 27.39
C GLU A 269 9.78 -11.41 25.99
N GLU A 270 8.83 -11.25 25.06
CA GLU A 270 9.00 -11.64 23.66
C GLU A 270 10.15 -10.85 23.00
N GLN A 271 10.23 -9.55 23.29
CA GLN A 271 11.32 -8.69 22.79
C GLN A 271 12.67 -9.14 23.31
N SER A 272 12.79 -9.36 24.63
CA SER A 272 14.05 -9.78 25.25
C SER A 272 14.52 -11.15 24.76
N LEU A 273 13.58 -12.06 24.49
CA LEU A 273 13.88 -13.36 23.89
C LEU A 273 14.39 -13.21 22.45
N LEU A 274 13.73 -12.37 21.64
CA LEU A 274 14.17 -12.10 20.27
C LEU A 274 15.56 -11.45 20.24
N GLU A 275 15.83 -10.50 21.13
CA GLU A 275 17.15 -9.85 21.24
C GLU A 275 18.26 -10.87 21.54
N ARG A 276 17.99 -11.83 22.44
CA ARG A 276 18.93 -12.91 22.75
C ARG A 276 19.30 -13.72 21.50
N TYR A 277 18.31 -14.12 20.70
CA TYR A 277 18.58 -14.87 19.48
C TYR A 277 19.24 -14.02 18.39
N ILE A 278 18.92 -12.73 18.28
CA ILE A 278 19.66 -11.83 17.39
C ILE A 278 21.14 -11.80 17.78
N GLU A 279 21.46 -11.71 19.08
CA GLU A 279 22.84 -11.70 19.56
C GLU A 279 23.52 -13.06 19.36
N GLU A 280 22.84 -14.15 19.68
CA GLU A 280 23.33 -15.52 19.52
C GLU A 280 23.77 -15.78 18.07
N TYR A 281 22.95 -15.39 17.09
CA TYR A 281 23.23 -15.65 15.67
C TYR A 281 23.94 -14.49 14.94
N ARG A 282 24.25 -13.38 15.60
CA ARG A 282 24.83 -12.17 14.97
C ARG A 282 26.13 -12.45 14.21
N HIS A 283 26.90 -13.43 14.68
CA HIS A 283 28.20 -13.79 14.13
C HIS A 283 28.10 -14.57 12.81
N LEU A 284 26.93 -15.10 12.46
CA LEU A 284 26.73 -15.89 11.24
C LEU A 284 26.76 -15.01 9.98
N SER A 285 27.38 -15.55 8.92
CA SER A 285 27.30 -15.01 7.57
C SER A 285 25.88 -15.14 6.99
N PHE A 286 25.62 -14.47 5.86
CA PHE A 286 24.34 -14.60 5.16
C PHE A 286 24.02 -16.06 4.80
N ALA A 287 25.00 -16.79 4.24
CA ALA A 287 24.80 -18.17 3.81
C ALA A 287 24.50 -19.12 4.98
N GLU A 288 25.15 -18.92 6.13
CA GLU A 288 24.88 -19.70 7.34
C GLU A 288 23.49 -19.40 7.91
N CYS A 289 23.10 -18.12 7.95
CA CYS A 289 21.73 -17.72 8.34
C CYS A 289 20.67 -18.34 7.42
N GLU A 290 20.91 -18.30 6.10
CA GLU A 290 20.01 -18.87 5.09
C GLU A 290 19.91 -20.40 5.22
N GLN A 291 21.03 -21.08 5.43
CA GLN A 291 21.04 -22.52 5.68
C GLN A 291 20.23 -22.90 6.93
N LEU A 292 20.41 -22.16 8.03
CA LEU A 292 19.65 -22.41 9.26
C LEU A 292 18.17 -22.07 9.08
N TRP A 293 17.85 -20.98 8.39
CA TRP A 293 16.48 -20.61 8.01
C TRP A 293 15.80 -21.73 7.22
N ASN A 294 16.48 -22.25 6.18
CA ASN A 294 15.98 -23.34 5.35
C ASN A 294 15.82 -24.65 6.14
N THR A 295 16.74 -24.92 7.07
CA THR A 295 16.66 -26.09 7.96
C THR A 295 15.45 -25.99 8.89
N LEU A 296 15.25 -24.85 9.54
CA LEU A 296 14.11 -24.61 10.44
C LEU A 296 12.78 -24.62 9.72
N TRP A 297 12.75 -24.17 8.47
CA TRP A 297 11.57 -24.26 7.60
C TRP A 297 11.46 -25.59 6.85
N GLN A 298 12.41 -26.51 6.98
CA GLN A 298 12.41 -27.80 6.27
C GLN A 298 12.24 -27.61 4.74
N VAL A 299 12.93 -26.62 4.17
CA VAL A 299 12.90 -26.28 2.74
C VAL A 299 13.58 -27.39 1.94
N GLN A 300 12.94 -27.87 0.86
CA GLN A 300 13.46 -28.95 0.01
C GLN A 300 13.65 -28.50 -1.44
N THR A 301 12.73 -27.67 -1.95
CA THR A 301 12.63 -27.29 -3.36
C THR A 301 12.90 -25.81 -3.61
N GLY A 302 12.83 -24.97 -2.58
CA GLY A 302 12.93 -23.52 -2.68
C GLY A 302 11.62 -22.83 -3.07
N THR A 303 10.50 -23.57 -3.17
CA THR A 303 9.19 -23.04 -3.56
C THR A 303 8.15 -23.09 -2.43
N GLU A 304 8.56 -23.52 -1.23
CA GLU A 304 7.72 -23.75 -0.06
C GLU A 304 7.03 -22.46 0.44
N PHE A 305 7.59 -21.29 0.13
CA PHE A 305 7.03 -19.98 0.46
C PHE A 305 6.09 -19.44 -0.63
N HIS A 306 6.01 -20.10 -1.79
CA HIS A 306 5.14 -19.70 -2.88
C HIS A 306 3.73 -20.30 -2.70
N PRO A 307 2.66 -19.51 -2.90
CA PRO A 307 1.32 -20.06 -2.93
C PRO A 307 1.14 -20.96 -4.16
N LYS A 308 0.24 -21.94 -4.08
CA LYS A 308 -0.17 -22.70 -5.26
C LYS A 308 -0.80 -21.74 -6.27
N LEU A 309 -0.15 -21.60 -7.43
CA LEU A 309 -0.68 -20.82 -8.55
C LEU A 309 -1.82 -21.61 -9.20
N THR A 310 -3.06 -21.30 -8.82
CA THR A 310 -4.26 -21.89 -9.43
C THR A 310 -4.65 -21.20 -10.73
N TYR A 311 -3.97 -20.10 -11.10
CA TYR A 311 -4.27 -19.32 -12.27
C TYR A 311 -2.99 -18.73 -12.87
N TYR A 312 -2.76 -19.02 -14.15
CA TYR A 312 -1.68 -18.44 -14.94
C TYR A 312 -2.10 -17.09 -15.50
N SER A 313 -1.16 -16.13 -15.50
CA SER A 313 -1.23 -14.83 -16.17
C SER A 313 -1.92 -14.97 -17.54
N ARG A 314 -3.11 -14.36 -17.70
CA ARG A 314 -3.79 -14.35 -19.01
C ARG A 314 -3.37 -13.12 -19.79
N PRO A 315 -2.95 -13.24 -21.06
CA PRO A 315 -2.65 -12.06 -21.87
C PRO A 315 -3.87 -11.16 -22.00
N ALA A 316 -3.65 -9.88 -22.31
CA ALA A 316 -4.74 -8.98 -22.65
C ALA A 316 -5.49 -9.51 -23.88
N THR A 317 -6.83 -9.51 -23.84
CA THR A 317 -7.63 -10.03 -24.95
C THR A 317 -7.69 -9.04 -26.11
N SER A 318 -7.90 -9.53 -27.33
CA SER A 318 -8.07 -8.65 -28.51
C SER A 318 -9.20 -7.64 -28.32
N SER A 319 -10.29 -8.03 -27.63
CA SER A 319 -11.39 -7.13 -27.28
C SER A 319 -10.94 -5.99 -26.36
N GLN A 320 -10.10 -6.26 -25.36
CA GLN A 320 -9.54 -5.23 -24.47
C GLN A 320 -8.63 -4.26 -25.24
N ILE A 321 -7.81 -4.78 -26.16
CA ILE A 321 -6.90 -3.97 -26.99
C ILE A 321 -7.68 -3.06 -27.95
N ILE A 322 -8.69 -3.61 -28.66
CA ILE A 322 -9.54 -2.83 -29.56
C ILE A 322 -10.32 -1.76 -28.79
N LYS A 323 -10.87 -2.11 -27.62
CA LYS A 323 -11.56 -1.15 -26.75
C LYS A 323 -10.63 -0.02 -26.31
N TYR A 324 -9.39 -0.34 -25.94
CA TYR A 324 -8.38 0.66 -25.62
C TYR A 324 -8.11 1.60 -26.82
N GLN A 325 -7.86 1.04 -28.00
CA GLN A 325 -7.56 1.83 -29.21
C GLN A 325 -8.70 2.77 -29.58
N HIS A 326 -9.94 2.28 -29.58
CA HIS A 326 -11.13 3.09 -29.84
C HIS A 326 -11.24 4.24 -28.85
N LEU A 327 -11.19 3.93 -27.54
CA LEU A 327 -11.36 4.95 -26.51
C LEU A 327 -10.21 5.96 -26.50
N HIS A 328 -9.00 5.51 -26.84
CA HIS A 328 -7.85 6.40 -27.00
C HIS A 328 -8.04 7.38 -28.15
N LEU A 329 -8.42 6.88 -29.33
CA LEU A 329 -8.68 7.73 -30.49
C LEU A 329 -9.79 8.75 -30.20
N MET A 330 -10.87 8.30 -29.57
CA MET A 330 -11.98 9.17 -29.17
C MET A 330 -11.54 10.23 -28.15
N HIS A 331 -10.75 9.83 -27.14
CA HIS A 331 -10.24 10.76 -26.14
C HIS A 331 -9.33 11.81 -26.77
N ASP A 332 -8.41 11.40 -27.64
CA ASP A 332 -7.48 12.32 -28.29
C ASP A 332 -8.23 13.34 -29.16
N ALA A 333 -9.23 12.87 -29.92
CA ALA A 333 -10.05 13.73 -30.77
C ALA A 333 -10.89 14.75 -29.97
N LEU A 334 -11.48 14.32 -28.85
CA LEU A 334 -12.42 15.14 -28.08
C LEU A 334 -11.78 15.98 -26.97
N PHE A 335 -10.66 15.52 -26.40
CA PHE A 335 -10.07 16.12 -25.20
C PHE A 335 -8.61 16.52 -25.37
N GLU A 336 -7.88 16.07 -26.40
CA GLU A 336 -6.50 16.53 -26.62
C GLU A 336 -6.34 17.47 -27.82
N SER A 337 -7.27 17.43 -28.78
CA SER A 337 -7.31 18.38 -29.89
C SER A 337 -7.50 19.83 -29.43
N LYS A 338 -6.65 20.74 -29.92
CA LYS A 338 -6.74 22.19 -29.65
C LYS A 338 -8.10 22.77 -30.04
N LEU A 339 -8.67 22.31 -31.16
CA LEU A 339 -9.96 22.77 -31.66
C LEU A 339 -11.11 22.30 -30.76
N ALA A 340 -11.08 21.03 -30.34
CA ALA A 340 -12.06 20.48 -29.42
C ALA A 340 -11.99 21.15 -28.03
N LYS A 341 -10.77 21.42 -27.53
CA LYS A 341 -10.54 22.23 -26.31
C LYS A 341 -11.21 23.60 -26.41
N GLY A 342 -11.03 24.31 -27.52
CA GLY A 342 -11.63 25.63 -27.74
C GLY A 342 -13.16 25.60 -27.81
N VAL A 343 -13.71 24.70 -28.62
CA VAL A 343 -15.17 24.56 -28.79
C VAL A 343 -15.84 24.09 -27.50
N GLY A 344 -15.28 23.07 -26.84
CA GLY A 344 -15.83 22.57 -25.59
C GLY A 344 -15.74 23.61 -24.47
N ARG A 345 -14.65 24.40 -24.40
CA ARG A 345 -14.56 25.54 -23.48
C ARG A 345 -15.69 26.55 -23.72
N PHE A 346 -15.92 26.93 -24.97
CA PHE A 346 -17.01 27.84 -25.32
C PHE A 346 -18.35 27.29 -24.84
N ILE A 347 -18.64 26.01 -25.12
CA ILE A 347 -19.90 25.36 -24.72
C ILE A 347 -20.05 25.30 -23.20
N PHE A 348 -19.04 24.81 -22.48
CA PHE A 348 -19.16 24.53 -21.04
C PHE A 348 -18.98 25.75 -20.13
N ASN A 349 -18.48 26.88 -20.66
CA ASN A 349 -18.40 28.16 -19.93
C ASN A 349 -19.72 28.94 -19.89
N PHE A 350 -20.76 28.51 -20.59
CA PHE A 350 -22.06 29.18 -20.51
C PHE A 350 -22.75 28.91 -19.16
N ASN A 351 -23.28 29.97 -18.54
CA ASN A 351 -24.02 29.93 -17.27
C ASN A 351 -25.26 29.00 -17.32
N VAL A 352 -25.70 28.59 -18.52
CA VAL A 352 -26.78 27.60 -18.70
C VAL A 352 -26.51 26.31 -17.91
N TRP A 353 -25.25 25.90 -17.80
CA TRP A 353 -24.85 24.69 -17.07
C TRP A 353 -24.83 24.86 -15.55
N ASP A 354 -25.08 26.06 -15.03
CA ASP A 354 -25.24 26.33 -13.60
C ASP A 354 -26.70 26.18 -13.16
N HIS A 355 -27.65 26.21 -14.10
CA HIS A 355 -29.05 25.91 -13.80
C HIS A 355 -29.24 24.44 -13.41
N SER A 356 -30.01 24.21 -12.34
CA SER A 356 -30.20 22.89 -11.72
C SER A 356 -30.62 21.80 -12.71
N ARG A 357 -31.57 22.10 -13.60
CA ARG A 357 -32.07 21.15 -14.61
C ARG A 357 -31.02 20.78 -15.65
N ALA A 358 -30.30 21.77 -16.21
CA ALA A 358 -29.27 21.54 -17.20
C ALA A 358 -28.08 20.78 -16.61
N LYS A 359 -27.65 21.13 -15.39
CA LYS A 359 -26.62 20.41 -14.63
C LYS A 359 -26.99 18.95 -14.42
N GLN A 360 -28.23 18.67 -14.00
CA GLN A 360 -28.71 17.29 -13.80
C GLN A 360 -28.82 16.52 -15.12
N ALA A 361 -29.30 17.14 -16.19
CA ALA A 361 -29.38 16.50 -17.50
C ALA A 361 -27.99 16.13 -18.01
N LEU A 362 -27.03 17.05 -17.96
CA LEU A 362 -25.64 16.82 -18.36
C LEU A 362 -25.02 15.65 -17.57
N LEU A 363 -25.18 15.65 -16.25
CA LEU A 363 -24.68 14.59 -15.39
C LEU A 363 -25.31 13.24 -15.71
N LYS A 364 -26.63 13.18 -15.95
CA LYS A 364 -27.32 11.93 -16.31
C LYS A 364 -26.85 11.40 -17.65
N THR A 365 -26.69 12.26 -18.66
CA THR A 365 -26.18 11.89 -19.98
C THR A 365 -24.76 11.36 -19.88
N GLU A 366 -23.89 12.05 -19.14
CA GLU A 366 -22.52 11.62 -18.90
C GLU A 366 -22.47 10.27 -18.17
N HIS A 367 -23.27 10.13 -17.10
CA HIS A 367 -23.34 8.90 -16.33
C HIS A 367 -23.78 7.73 -17.19
N LEU A 368 -24.89 7.84 -17.93
CA LEU A 368 -25.38 6.78 -18.80
C LEU A 368 -24.35 6.35 -19.84
N SER A 369 -23.72 7.32 -20.51
CA SER A 369 -22.69 7.08 -21.52
C SER A 369 -21.46 6.38 -20.92
N LYS A 370 -20.89 6.91 -19.85
CA LYS A 370 -19.65 6.37 -19.25
C LYS A 370 -19.89 5.09 -18.44
N HIS A 371 -21.04 4.95 -17.79
CA HIS A 371 -21.38 3.75 -17.02
C HIS A 371 -21.50 2.54 -17.95
N ALA A 372 -22.21 2.68 -19.07
CA ALA A 372 -22.37 1.60 -20.04
C ALA A 372 -21.03 1.13 -20.63
N VAL A 373 -20.09 2.06 -20.89
CA VAL A 373 -18.82 1.73 -21.56
C VAL A 373 -17.75 1.28 -20.58
N VAL A 374 -17.61 1.92 -19.42
CA VAL A 374 -16.47 1.71 -18.50
C VAL A 374 -16.86 1.50 -17.03
N GLY A 375 -18.15 1.44 -16.69
CA GLY A 375 -18.61 1.29 -15.31
C GLY A 375 -18.30 2.51 -14.44
N CYS A 376 -18.39 3.72 -15.00
CA CYS A 376 -18.19 4.96 -14.27
C CYS A 376 -19.30 5.21 -13.23
N GLU A 377 -18.91 5.77 -12.08
CA GLU A 377 -19.81 6.12 -10.96
C GLU A 377 -19.82 7.65 -10.71
N SER A 378 -19.69 8.45 -11.76
CA SER A 378 -19.77 9.93 -11.72
C SER A 378 -18.90 10.59 -10.65
N CYS A 379 -17.60 10.25 -10.65
CA CYS A 379 -16.66 10.79 -9.67
C CYS A 379 -16.35 12.30 -9.81
N GLY A 380 -16.80 12.96 -10.88
CA GLY A 380 -16.58 14.40 -11.10
C GLY A 380 -15.23 14.77 -11.69
N GLN A 381 -14.26 13.86 -11.70
CA GLN A 381 -12.93 14.07 -12.30
C GLN A 381 -12.53 12.86 -13.13
N CYS A 382 -12.54 12.99 -14.46
CA CYS A 382 -12.27 11.86 -15.35
C CYS A 382 -10.78 11.53 -15.38
N ARG A 383 -10.45 10.27 -15.08
CA ARG A 383 -9.06 9.77 -15.01
C ARG A 383 -8.76 8.71 -16.07
N LEU A 384 -9.65 8.51 -17.05
CA LEU A 384 -9.61 7.38 -17.99
C LEU A 384 -8.37 7.41 -18.90
N GLY A 385 -7.98 8.59 -19.40
CA GLY A 385 -6.79 8.73 -20.25
C GLY A 385 -5.51 8.28 -19.54
N GLU A 386 -5.47 8.43 -18.21
CA GLU A 386 -4.31 8.10 -17.37
C GLU A 386 -4.34 6.65 -16.87
N THR A 387 -5.45 5.94 -17.07
CA THR A 387 -5.69 4.59 -16.53
C THR A 387 -6.04 3.57 -17.61
N LEU A 388 -5.56 3.79 -18.84
CA LEU A 388 -5.79 2.92 -20.01
C LEU A 388 -7.28 2.65 -20.24
N TYR A 389 -8.11 3.67 -20.00
CA TYR A 389 -9.57 3.62 -20.14
C TYR A 389 -10.26 2.57 -19.26
N ILE A 390 -9.60 2.13 -18.19
CA ILE A 390 -10.18 1.33 -17.12
C ILE A 390 -10.53 2.27 -15.97
N CYS A 391 -11.82 2.44 -15.69
CA CYS A 391 -12.32 3.40 -14.71
C CYS A 391 -11.87 3.01 -13.29
N PRO A 392 -11.16 3.88 -12.53
CA PRO A 392 -10.78 3.60 -11.14
C PRO A 392 -11.96 3.36 -10.20
N GLU A 393 -13.15 3.85 -10.55
CA GLU A 393 -14.35 3.67 -9.73
C GLU A 393 -14.83 2.21 -9.71
N THR A 394 -14.39 1.35 -10.64
CA THR A 394 -14.70 -0.08 -10.62
C THR A 394 -13.82 -0.87 -9.63
N CYS A 395 -12.73 -0.27 -9.12
CA CYS A 395 -12.06 -0.76 -7.92
C CYS A 395 -12.90 -0.38 -6.70
N PRO A 396 -13.28 -1.30 -5.79
CA PRO A 396 -14.07 -0.98 -4.60
C PRO A 396 -13.44 0.10 -3.69
N LYS A 397 -12.12 0.26 -3.71
CA LYS A 397 -11.40 1.33 -3.01
C LYS A 397 -11.22 2.63 -3.81
N GLY A 398 -11.51 2.64 -5.11
CA GLY A 398 -11.40 3.83 -5.96
C GLY A 398 -9.98 4.23 -6.37
N LEU A 399 -9.03 3.29 -6.27
CA LEU A 399 -7.59 3.56 -6.47
C LEU A 399 -7.25 3.77 -7.94
N ALA A 400 -6.51 4.85 -8.24
CA ALA A 400 -6.08 5.16 -9.60
C ALA A 400 -4.58 4.90 -9.81
N ASN A 401 -3.76 5.14 -8.79
CA ASN A 401 -2.30 5.10 -8.91
C ASN A 401 -1.72 3.68 -8.84
N GLY A 402 -2.41 2.71 -8.26
CA GLY A 402 -2.00 1.31 -8.26
C GLY A 402 -2.80 0.43 -7.30
N PRO A 403 -2.54 -0.90 -7.27
CA PRO A 403 -3.27 -1.82 -6.41
C PRO A 403 -3.07 -1.52 -4.92
N CYS A 404 -3.98 -2.00 -4.06
CA CYS A 404 -3.69 -2.13 -2.63
C CYS A 404 -2.76 -3.33 -2.39
N GLY A 405 -2.16 -3.43 -1.21
CA GLY A 405 -1.34 -4.60 -0.85
C GLY A 405 -2.14 -5.89 -0.74
N GLY A 406 -3.47 -5.81 -0.61
CA GLY A 406 -4.38 -6.94 -0.38
C GLY A 406 -4.80 -7.75 -1.60
N THR A 407 -4.32 -7.44 -2.80
CA THR A 407 -4.54 -8.30 -3.97
C THR A 407 -3.97 -9.71 -3.73
N SER A 408 -4.49 -10.72 -4.42
CA SER A 408 -3.91 -12.06 -4.35
C SER A 408 -4.17 -12.83 -5.64
N LEU A 409 -3.10 -13.22 -6.33
CA LEU A 409 -3.14 -13.98 -7.58
C LEU A 409 -4.08 -13.34 -8.61
N ASP A 410 -3.80 -12.06 -8.93
CA ASP A 410 -4.62 -11.18 -9.78
C ASP A 410 -6.05 -10.89 -9.29
N ARG A 411 -6.48 -11.43 -8.14
CA ARG A 411 -7.80 -11.12 -7.57
C ARG A 411 -7.78 -9.87 -6.71
N CYS A 412 -8.91 -9.16 -6.73
CA CYS A 412 -9.16 -8.05 -5.82
C CYS A 412 -9.16 -8.55 -4.37
N GLU A 413 -8.73 -7.70 -3.43
CA GLU A 413 -8.81 -7.97 -1.99
C GLU A 413 -10.23 -8.33 -1.52
N PHE A 414 -11.26 -7.82 -2.22
CA PHE A 414 -12.66 -8.13 -1.94
C PHE A 414 -13.07 -9.54 -2.38
N GLY A 415 -12.26 -10.21 -3.20
CA GLY A 415 -12.41 -11.60 -3.64
C GLY A 415 -13.43 -11.84 -4.76
N ASP A 416 -14.27 -10.84 -5.06
CA ASP A 416 -15.43 -10.93 -5.95
C ASP A 416 -15.10 -10.74 -7.44
N ARG A 417 -13.94 -10.17 -7.76
CA ARG A 417 -13.54 -9.82 -9.12
C ARG A 417 -12.03 -9.87 -9.33
N GLU A 418 -11.62 -9.83 -10.59
CA GLU A 418 -10.24 -9.57 -10.97
C GLU A 418 -9.83 -8.14 -10.58
N CYS A 419 -8.59 -7.97 -10.11
CA CYS A 419 -8.06 -6.65 -9.81
C CYS A 419 -7.87 -5.83 -11.09
N ILE A 420 -8.51 -4.66 -11.14
CA ILE A 420 -8.40 -3.75 -12.28
C ILE A 420 -6.96 -3.31 -12.57
N HIS A 421 -6.07 -3.34 -11.58
CA HIS A 421 -4.68 -2.96 -11.73
C HIS A 421 -3.84 -4.07 -12.37
N SER A 422 -4.16 -5.34 -12.11
CA SER A 422 -3.59 -6.47 -12.86
C SER A 422 -4.02 -6.39 -14.33
N VAL A 423 -5.30 -6.12 -14.59
CA VAL A 423 -5.79 -5.89 -15.97
C VAL A 423 -5.06 -4.74 -16.64
N LYS A 424 -4.90 -3.60 -15.94
CA LYS A 424 -4.13 -2.44 -16.45
C LYS A 424 -2.68 -2.80 -16.75
N ALA A 425 -1.98 -3.54 -15.88
CA ALA A 425 -0.58 -3.92 -16.11
C ALA A 425 -0.43 -4.74 -17.40
N ARG A 426 -1.26 -5.78 -17.58
CA ARG A 426 -1.22 -6.62 -18.78
C ARG A 426 -1.60 -5.86 -20.05
N LEU A 427 -2.65 -5.04 -19.98
CA LEU A 427 -3.06 -4.20 -21.11
C LEU A 427 -1.96 -3.20 -21.48
N ALA A 428 -1.36 -2.53 -20.50
CA ALA A 428 -0.28 -1.58 -20.72
C ALA A 428 0.92 -2.22 -21.43
N LYS A 429 1.30 -3.44 -21.03
CA LYS A 429 2.35 -4.22 -21.70
C LYS A 429 1.96 -4.55 -23.14
N ALA A 430 0.73 -5.01 -23.37
CA ALA A 430 0.23 -5.38 -24.69
C ALA A 430 0.15 -4.20 -25.67
N VAL A 431 -0.12 -2.98 -25.19
CA VAL A 431 -0.25 -1.77 -26.03
C VAL A 431 0.95 -0.84 -25.94
N GLY A 432 2.05 -1.24 -25.29
CA GLY A 432 3.29 -0.45 -25.19
C GLY A 432 3.19 0.81 -24.31
N GLN A 433 2.25 0.84 -23.36
CA GLN A 433 1.92 2.02 -22.54
C GLN A 433 2.29 1.87 -21.06
N THR A 434 3.22 0.98 -20.70
CA THR A 434 3.66 0.80 -19.29
C THR A 434 4.15 2.10 -18.65
N LYS A 435 4.71 3.02 -19.44
CA LYS A 435 5.19 4.34 -18.98
C LYS A 435 4.09 5.15 -18.26
N ILE A 436 2.84 5.10 -18.72
CA ILE A 436 1.74 5.84 -18.09
C ILE A 436 1.47 5.36 -16.66
N LEU A 437 1.54 4.05 -16.43
CA LEU A 437 1.36 3.43 -15.12
C LEU A 437 2.58 3.60 -14.22
N LYS A 438 3.75 3.86 -14.79
CA LYS A 438 4.97 4.13 -14.03
C LYS A 438 5.07 5.60 -13.59
N GLU A 439 4.74 6.53 -14.48
CA GLU A 439 5.14 7.93 -14.32
C GLU A 439 4.00 8.90 -14.01
N LYS A 440 2.76 8.62 -14.42
CA LYS A 440 1.67 9.57 -14.24
C LYS A 440 1.13 9.51 -12.81
N LEU A 441 1.37 10.54 -12.02
CA LEU A 441 0.71 10.72 -10.72
C LEU A 441 -0.69 11.29 -10.95
N ILE A 442 -1.70 10.57 -10.50
CA ILE A 442 -3.11 10.91 -10.71
C ILE A 442 -3.65 11.51 -9.40
N PRO A 443 -4.22 12.73 -9.40
CA PRO A 443 -4.78 13.35 -8.20
C PRO A 443 -5.89 12.54 -7.55
N THR A 444 -6.11 12.79 -6.25
CA THR A 444 -7.26 12.24 -5.53
C THR A 444 -8.53 12.94 -5.96
N VAL A 445 -9.64 12.22 -5.90
CA VAL A 445 -10.96 12.79 -6.19
C VAL A 445 -11.64 13.07 -4.86
N SER A 446 -11.71 14.34 -4.49
CA SER A 446 -12.41 14.78 -3.28
C SER A 446 -13.87 14.37 -3.29
N ILE A 447 -14.43 14.09 -2.12
CA ILE A 447 -15.86 13.84 -1.95
C ILE A 447 -16.70 15.01 -2.47
N ALA A 448 -16.23 16.25 -2.33
CA ALA A 448 -16.97 17.46 -2.72
C ALA A 448 -17.29 17.53 -4.22
N VAL A 449 -16.45 16.94 -5.08
CA VAL A 449 -16.67 16.96 -6.54
C VAL A 449 -17.49 15.77 -7.05
N ARG A 450 -17.73 14.76 -6.21
CA ARG A 450 -18.49 13.57 -6.62
C ARG A 450 -19.94 13.92 -6.89
N GLY A 451 -20.53 13.31 -7.92
CA GLY A 451 -21.87 13.65 -8.37
C GLY A 451 -21.93 14.96 -9.18
N THR A 452 -20.79 15.45 -9.68
CA THR A 452 -20.74 16.53 -10.68
C THR A 452 -20.26 16.00 -12.03
N SER A 453 -20.50 16.78 -13.11
CA SER A 453 -20.11 16.38 -14.46
C SER A 453 -18.60 16.56 -14.65
N SER A 454 -17.90 15.46 -14.97
CA SER A 454 -16.45 15.56 -15.24
C SER A 454 -16.15 16.19 -16.59
N TRP A 455 -17.10 16.22 -17.53
CA TRP A 455 -16.95 17.00 -18.75
C TRP A 455 -16.90 18.50 -18.45
N LYS A 456 -17.90 19.00 -17.71
CA LYS A 456 -17.93 20.41 -17.31
C LYS A 456 -16.68 20.78 -16.53
N ASN A 457 -16.34 20.01 -15.50
CA ASN A 457 -15.19 20.32 -14.64
C ASN A 457 -13.88 20.35 -15.43
N TRP A 458 -13.67 19.41 -16.36
CA TRP A 458 -12.46 19.38 -17.17
C TRP A 458 -12.31 20.62 -18.08
N TYR A 459 -13.40 21.03 -18.75
CA TYR A 459 -13.35 22.20 -19.64
C TYR A 459 -13.26 23.54 -18.90
N VAL A 460 -13.78 23.61 -17.68
CA VAL A 460 -13.72 24.81 -16.84
C VAL A 460 -12.37 24.91 -16.12
N GLU A 461 -11.81 23.80 -15.61
CA GLU A 461 -10.47 23.78 -14.97
C GLU A 461 -9.34 24.03 -15.98
N ALA A 462 -9.46 23.53 -17.22
CA ALA A 462 -8.47 23.80 -18.28
C ALA A 462 -8.42 25.28 -18.74
N ALA A 463 -9.22 26.17 -18.14
CA ALA A 463 -9.29 27.60 -18.45
C ALA A 463 -8.58 28.51 -17.44
N GLY A 464 -8.08 27.97 -16.32
CA GLY A 464 -7.16 28.61 -15.38
C GLY A 464 -5.78 27.98 -15.43
#